data_AF-A0A2N2DD39-F1
#
_entry.id   AF-A0A2N2DD39-F1
#
_cell.length_a   1.000
_cell.length_b   1.000
_cell.length_c   1.000
_cell.angle_alpha   90.00
_cell.angle_beta   90.00
_cell.angle_gamma   90.00
#
_symmetry.space_group_name_H-M   'P 1'
#
loop_
_entity.id
_entity.type
_entity.pdbx_description
1 polymer ?
#
loop_
_entity_poly.entity_id
_entity_poly.type
_entity_poly.pdbx_seq_one_letter_code
_entity_poly.pdbx_strand_id
1 'polypeptide(L)'
;MRIVYLLFGRSRTRTALTVMVLCLFIFFLIRGVHNLDKKVLSAELFSPDYPGRVIMKEEAVLKNLEKQVAEAKIIQRESGIIKGEQEINNGYRLLLRTKKETRTFVFEGPERLLEMRTGQLLLLRDRGECLKKALEELEKKNPYGEFLSWVEADKVFRKFDQARITDFETGMSFMVQRREGRFHADVQPLTAEDSAVMKTIYGGRWSWKRRAVIVEVKGRRIAASMNGMPHGAGAIEGNDFNGHFCIHFKDSRLHSGKVNLAHQLMTWKAAGKVEEMVQGYGPENIINVMLTAAEQGDMDLAARFVRPAKGLGNREVLDTLKTMKWFTVADIRPGNHQPGDIRVFEVKYSYGLTGGEQVLNRETVVEVIKVPGRIPWKVRSESVAEMLKKEDENPIL
;
A
#
# COMPACT_ATOMS: atom_id res chain seq x y z
N MET A 1 -21.48 35.26 -49.61
CA MET A 1 -22.75 36.02 -49.66
C MET A 1 -23.50 35.98 -50.99
N ARG A 2 -22.91 35.56 -52.13
CA ARG A 2 -23.61 35.55 -53.43
C ARG A 2 -24.50 34.32 -53.72
N ILE A 3 -24.34 33.21 -52.99
CA ILE A 3 -25.10 31.96 -53.26
C ILE A 3 -26.51 31.96 -52.60
N VAL A 4 -26.74 32.80 -51.58
CA VAL A 4 -28.04 32.82 -50.85
C VAL A 4 -29.11 33.65 -51.56
N TYR A 5 -28.72 34.55 -52.47
CA TYR A 5 -29.64 35.45 -53.15
C TYR A 5 -30.49 34.80 -54.26
N LEU A 6 -30.08 33.61 -54.73
CA LEU A 6 -30.68 32.97 -55.91
C LEU A 6 -31.90 32.07 -55.60
N LEU A 7 -32.20 31.81 -54.32
CA LEU A 7 -33.27 30.84 -53.97
C LEU A 7 -34.52 31.45 -53.30
N PHE A 8 -34.49 32.69 -52.80
CA PHE A 8 -35.60 33.20 -51.97
C PHE A 8 -35.95 34.67 -52.24
N GLY A 9 -37.06 34.89 -52.94
CA GLY A 9 -37.56 36.19 -53.34
C GLY A 9 -37.92 37.15 -52.19
N ARG A 10 -37.55 38.42 -52.40
CA ARG A 10 -38.08 39.74 -51.98
C ARG A 10 -38.86 39.97 -50.67
N SER A 11 -38.93 39.03 -49.74
CA SER A 11 -39.49 39.24 -48.41
C SER A 11 -38.35 39.42 -47.40
N ARG A 12 -38.10 40.67 -46.97
CA ARG A 12 -37.13 41.00 -45.89
C ARG A 12 -37.37 40.15 -44.63
N THR A 13 -38.63 39.82 -44.35
CA THR A 13 -39.05 38.96 -43.24
C THR A 13 -38.61 37.50 -43.41
N ARG A 14 -38.71 36.91 -44.61
CA ARG A 14 -38.21 35.55 -44.88
C ARG A 14 -36.69 35.47 -44.80
N THR A 15 -35.97 36.46 -45.33
CA THR A 15 -34.50 36.47 -45.25
C THR A 15 -34.01 36.61 -43.81
N ALA A 16 -34.65 37.45 -42.99
CA ALA A 16 -34.32 37.61 -41.58
C ALA A 16 -34.59 36.33 -40.76
N LEU A 17 -35.72 35.65 -41.02
CA LEU A 17 -36.07 34.40 -40.37
C LEU A 17 -35.06 33.29 -40.71
N THR A 18 -34.65 33.16 -41.98
CA THR A 18 -33.65 32.16 -42.39
C THR A 18 -32.28 32.42 -41.76
N VAL A 19 -31.84 33.67 -41.67
CA VAL A 19 -30.58 34.02 -40.99
C VAL A 19 -30.67 33.70 -39.49
N MET A 20 -31.79 33.99 -38.84
CA MET A 20 -32.00 33.66 -37.42
C MET A 20 -31.97 32.14 -37.18
N VAL A 21 -32.64 31.35 -38.03
CA VAL A 21 -32.63 29.87 -37.95
C VAL A 21 -31.23 29.33 -38.20
N LEU A 22 -30.48 29.87 -39.16
CA LEU A 22 -29.10 29.46 -39.44
C LEU A 22 -28.17 29.81 -38.27
N CYS A 23 -28.31 30.98 -37.66
CA CYS A 23 -27.55 31.38 -36.46
C CYS A 23 -27.88 30.50 -35.26
N LEU A 24 -29.16 30.16 -35.05
CA LEU A 24 -29.58 29.20 -34.02
C LEU A 24 -28.99 27.81 -34.30
N PHE A 25 -29.04 27.34 -35.54
CA PHE A 25 -28.48 26.04 -35.93
C PHE A 25 -26.96 25.99 -35.72
N ILE A 26 -26.23 27.03 -36.12
CA ILE A 26 -24.78 27.18 -35.87
C ILE A 26 -24.50 27.24 -34.36
N PHE A 27 -25.29 27.99 -33.59
CA PHE A 27 -25.17 28.05 -32.13
C PHE A 27 -25.37 26.68 -31.49
N PHE A 28 -26.40 25.92 -31.91
CA PHE A 28 -26.64 24.55 -31.43
C PHE A 28 -25.57 23.58 -31.90
N LEU A 29 -24.99 23.75 -33.09
CA LEU A 29 -23.86 22.97 -33.60
C LEU A 29 -22.59 23.23 -32.79
N ILE A 30 -22.24 24.50 -32.55
CA ILE A 30 -21.07 24.89 -31.74
C ILE A 30 -21.25 24.40 -30.31
N ARG A 31 -22.44 24.56 -29.73
CA ARG A 31 -22.75 24.08 -28.37
C ARG A 31 -22.76 22.54 -28.31
N GLY A 32 -23.22 21.86 -29.36
CA GLY A 32 -23.18 20.41 -29.50
C GLY A 32 -21.77 19.85 -29.59
N VAL A 33 -20.90 20.46 -30.42
CA VAL A 33 -19.47 20.11 -30.53
C VAL A 33 -18.75 20.42 -29.22
N HIS A 34 -19.02 21.55 -28.57
CA HIS A 34 -18.40 21.89 -27.29
C HIS A 34 -18.83 20.96 -26.15
N ASN A 35 -20.07 20.47 -26.16
CA ASN A 35 -20.54 19.43 -25.23
C ASN A 35 -19.94 18.05 -25.53
N LEU A 36 -19.71 17.70 -26.81
CA LEU A 36 -19.06 16.44 -27.19
C LEU A 36 -17.60 16.34 -26.71
N ASP A 37 -16.94 17.50 -26.57
CA ASP A 37 -15.56 17.59 -26.07
C ASP A 37 -15.45 17.47 -24.55
N LYS A 38 -16.49 17.88 -23.81
CA LYS A 38 -16.55 17.78 -22.34
C LYS A 38 -17.07 16.43 -21.85
N LYS A 39 -17.67 15.64 -22.75
CA LYS A 39 -18.17 14.29 -22.43
C LYS A 39 -17.09 13.46 -21.77
N VAL A 40 -17.36 12.99 -20.55
CA VAL A 40 -16.50 12.05 -19.85
C VAL A 40 -16.59 10.68 -20.53
N LEU A 41 -15.45 10.17 -21.00
CA LEU A 41 -15.32 8.86 -21.66
C LEU A 41 -15.07 7.74 -20.65
N SER A 42 -14.32 8.04 -19.59
CA SER A 42 -14.05 7.11 -18.50
C SER A 42 -13.65 7.87 -17.25
N ALA A 43 -13.99 7.30 -16.09
CA ALA A 43 -13.50 7.75 -14.81
C ALA A 43 -12.77 6.60 -14.11
N GLU A 44 -11.60 6.88 -13.56
CA GLU A 44 -10.77 5.89 -12.88
C GLU A 44 -10.46 6.38 -11.48
N LEU A 45 -10.82 5.57 -10.49
CA LEU A 45 -10.55 5.80 -9.08
C LEU A 45 -9.41 4.86 -8.65
N PHE A 46 -8.40 5.39 -7.97
CA PHE A 46 -7.26 4.56 -7.55
C PHE A 46 -6.56 5.13 -6.32
N SER A 47 -5.81 4.26 -5.64
CA SER A 47 -4.90 4.64 -4.57
C SER A 47 -3.46 4.73 -5.10
N PRO A 48 -2.67 5.73 -4.69
CA PRO A 48 -1.22 5.74 -4.89
C PRO A 48 -0.51 4.80 -3.91
N ASP A 49 -1.16 4.42 -2.81
CA ASP A 49 -0.54 3.68 -1.70
C ASP A 49 -0.68 2.16 -1.85
N TYR A 50 -1.59 1.69 -2.71
CA TYR A 50 -1.76 0.28 -3.08
C TYR A 50 -2.30 0.14 -4.50
N PRO A 51 -2.08 -1.01 -5.17
CA PRO A 51 -2.50 -1.23 -6.57
C PRO A 51 -4.02 -1.41 -6.77
N GLY A 52 -4.85 -0.76 -5.95
CA GLY A 52 -6.30 -0.75 -6.09
C GLY A 52 -6.75 0.25 -7.15
N ARG A 53 -7.57 -0.24 -8.10
CA ARG A 53 -8.20 0.58 -9.16
C ARG A 53 -9.65 0.18 -9.38
N VAL A 54 -10.51 1.17 -9.60
CA VAL A 54 -11.92 1.00 -10.00
C VAL A 54 -12.15 1.87 -11.23
N ILE A 55 -12.56 1.25 -12.34
CA ILE A 55 -12.83 1.95 -13.59
C ILE A 55 -14.34 2.01 -13.79
N MET A 56 -14.89 3.21 -13.78
CA MET A 56 -16.29 3.47 -14.10
C MET A 56 -16.44 3.66 -15.60
N LYS A 57 -17.31 2.84 -16.21
CA LYS A 57 -17.63 2.90 -17.66
C LYS A 57 -19.11 3.06 -17.97
N GLU A 58 -19.98 2.88 -16.97
CA GLU A 58 -21.43 2.98 -17.15
C GLU A 58 -21.83 4.41 -17.54
N GLU A 59 -22.52 4.57 -18.68
CA GLU A 59 -22.82 5.89 -19.24
C GLU A 59 -23.64 6.77 -18.29
N ALA A 60 -24.58 6.20 -17.54
CA ALA A 60 -25.38 6.92 -16.56
C ALA A 60 -24.52 7.48 -15.40
N VAL A 61 -23.57 6.66 -14.91
CA VAL A 61 -22.62 7.06 -13.85
C VAL A 61 -21.71 8.18 -14.36
N LEU A 62 -21.15 8.03 -15.56
CA LEU A 62 -20.27 9.03 -16.14
C LEU A 62 -20.98 10.37 -16.40
N LYS A 63 -22.23 10.34 -16.90
CA LYS A 63 -23.05 11.55 -17.09
C LYS A 63 -23.35 12.24 -15.77
N ASN A 64 -23.69 11.48 -14.72
CA ASN A 64 -23.93 12.06 -13.40
C ASN A 64 -22.65 12.69 -12.84
N LEU A 65 -21.53 11.99 -12.89
CA LEU A 65 -20.25 12.50 -12.40
C LEU A 65 -19.79 13.76 -13.17
N GLU A 66 -19.95 13.78 -14.49
CA GLU A 66 -19.69 14.96 -15.32
C GLU A 66 -20.54 16.16 -14.85
N LYS A 67 -21.84 15.94 -14.62
CA LYS A 67 -22.74 16.97 -14.09
C LYS A 67 -22.29 17.47 -12.73
N GLN A 68 -21.96 16.58 -11.79
CA GLN A 68 -21.53 16.95 -10.44
C GLN A 68 -20.25 17.78 -10.45
N VAL A 69 -19.28 17.41 -11.27
CA VAL A 69 -18.01 18.15 -11.41
C VAL A 69 -18.22 19.50 -12.10
N ALA A 70 -19.10 19.58 -13.11
CA ALA A 70 -19.39 20.82 -13.81
C ALA A 70 -20.18 21.82 -12.95
N GLU A 71 -21.04 21.33 -12.06
CA GLU A 71 -21.87 22.15 -11.17
C GLU A 71 -21.27 22.36 -9.77
N ALA A 72 -20.10 21.77 -9.49
CA ALA A 72 -19.44 21.84 -8.20
C ALA A 72 -19.16 23.29 -7.77
N LYS A 73 -19.30 23.56 -6.47
CA LYS A 73 -18.93 24.85 -5.89
C LYS A 73 -17.42 24.88 -5.71
N ILE A 74 -16.75 25.88 -6.28
CA ILE A 74 -15.34 26.15 -5.98
C ILE A 74 -15.28 26.78 -4.58
N ILE A 75 -14.51 26.17 -3.68
CA ILE A 75 -14.34 26.63 -2.31
C ILE A 75 -12.88 26.98 -2.03
N GLN A 76 -12.65 27.88 -1.08
CA GLN A 76 -11.29 28.15 -0.60
C GLN A 76 -10.86 27.06 0.37
N ARG A 77 -9.58 26.72 0.34
CA ARG A 77 -8.98 25.77 1.27
C ARG A 77 -8.88 26.44 2.63
N GLU A 78 -9.70 26.03 3.58
CA GLU A 78 -9.52 26.45 4.96
C GLU A 78 -8.21 25.86 5.48
N SER A 79 -7.33 26.70 6.00
CA SER A 79 -6.10 26.29 6.68
C SER A 79 -6.46 25.66 8.02
N GLY A 80 -6.93 24.41 8.01
CA GLY A 80 -7.35 23.72 9.21
C GLY A 80 -7.82 22.31 8.90
N ILE A 81 -7.19 21.34 9.53
CA ILE A 81 -7.54 19.92 9.45
C ILE A 81 -9.02 19.77 9.84
N ILE A 82 -9.86 19.37 8.88
CA ILE A 82 -11.29 19.15 9.12
C ILE A 82 -11.43 17.77 9.76
N LYS A 83 -11.63 17.75 11.07
CA LYS A 83 -12.09 16.57 11.83
C LYS A 83 -13.59 16.44 11.65
N GLY A 84 -14.06 15.33 11.08
CA GLY A 84 -15.50 14.98 11.11
C GLY A 84 -15.93 13.99 10.03
N GLU A 85 -16.07 12.73 10.45
CA GLU A 85 -16.85 11.62 9.90
C GLU A 85 -16.53 11.10 8.47
N GLN A 86 -16.03 9.86 8.45
CA GLN A 86 -15.48 9.10 7.31
C GLN A 86 -14.30 9.81 6.62
N GLU A 87 -13.14 9.80 7.31
CA GLU A 87 -11.85 10.00 6.65
C GLU A 87 -11.68 8.92 5.57
N ILE A 88 -12.03 9.26 4.33
CA ILE A 88 -11.42 8.61 3.18
C ILE A 88 -9.93 8.94 3.31
N ASN A 89 -9.14 7.91 3.61
CA ASN A 89 -7.69 8.03 3.73
C ASN A 89 -7.18 8.86 2.53
N ASN A 90 -6.56 10.02 2.81
CA ASN A 90 -6.32 11.15 1.87
C ASN A 90 -5.44 10.82 0.62
N GLY A 91 -5.22 9.53 0.35
CA GLY A 91 -4.50 8.99 -0.80
C GLY A 91 -5.34 8.88 -2.08
N TYR A 92 -6.66 8.73 -2.03
CA TYR A 92 -7.41 8.42 -3.27
C TYR A 92 -7.36 9.51 -4.33
N ARG A 93 -7.41 9.05 -5.58
CA ARG A 93 -7.28 9.86 -6.78
C ARG A 93 -8.37 9.49 -7.78
N LEU A 94 -8.90 10.50 -8.47
CA LEU A 94 -9.85 10.35 -9.57
C LEU A 94 -9.22 10.89 -10.86
N LEU A 95 -9.09 10.05 -11.89
CA LEU A 95 -8.81 10.48 -13.26
C LEU A 95 -10.12 10.57 -14.03
N LEU A 96 -10.43 11.74 -14.56
CA LEU A 96 -11.50 11.93 -15.53
C LEU A 96 -10.91 12.13 -16.91
N ARG A 97 -11.22 11.21 -17.83
CA ARG A 97 -10.77 11.29 -19.22
C ARG A 97 -11.91 11.76 -20.11
N THR A 98 -11.63 12.80 -20.89
CA THR A 98 -12.46 13.28 -21.99
C THR A 98 -11.71 13.05 -23.30
N LYS A 99 -12.29 13.46 -24.44
CA LYS A 99 -11.57 13.42 -25.73
C LYS A 99 -10.37 14.36 -25.77
N LYS A 100 -10.41 15.48 -25.04
CA LYS A 100 -9.40 16.55 -25.11
C LYS A 100 -8.35 16.48 -24.02
N GLU A 101 -8.74 16.04 -22.83
CA GLU A 101 -7.87 16.09 -21.66
C GLU A 101 -8.15 14.97 -20.66
N THR A 102 -7.15 14.72 -19.81
CA THR A 102 -7.28 13.95 -18.58
C THR A 102 -7.11 14.91 -17.40
N ARG A 103 -8.12 15.00 -16.55
CA ARG A 103 -8.08 15.78 -15.30
C ARG A 103 -7.84 14.83 -14.13
N THR A 104 -6.97 15.21 -13.20
CA THR A 104 -6.65 14.43 -12.01
C THR A 104 -7.10 15.18 -10.77
N PHE A 105 -7.84 14.49 -9.91
CA PHE A 105 -8.33 15.03 -8.64
C PHE A 105 -7.81 14.23 -7.45
N VAL A 106 -7.60 14.92 -6.34
CA VAL A 106 -7.27 14.36 -5.02
C VAL A 106 -8.50 14.47 -4.12
N PHE A 107 -8.85 13.41 -3.41
CA PHE A 107 -9.90 13.46 -2.40
C PHE A 107 -9.39 14.19 -1.15
N GLU A 108 -10.16 15.17 -0.69
CA GLU A 108 -10.04 15.77 0.66
C GLU A 108 -11.33 15.49 1.47
N GLY A 109 -11.90 14.31 1.25
CA GLY A 109 -13.22 13.87 1.75
C GLY A 109 -14.14 13.38 0.62
N PRO A 110 -15.25 12.68 0.94
CA PRO A 110 -16.15 12.07 -0.06
C PRO A 110 -16.74 13.09 -1.05
N GLU A 111 -16.97 14.32 -0.59
CA GLU A 111 -17.60 15.39 -1.36
C GLU A 111 -16.60 16.43 -1.91
N ARG A 112 -15.30 16.30 -1.62
CA ARG A 112 -14.30 17.34 -1.90
C ARG A 112 -13.18 16.82 -2.79
N LEU A 113 -13.03 17.45 -3.96
CA LEU A 113 -12.06 17.07 -4.98
C LEU A 113 -11.12 18.25 -5.28
N LEU A 114 -9.83 18.12 -4.97
CA LEU A 114 -8.80 19.07 -5.36
C LEU A 114 -8.30 18.74 -6.77
N GLU A 115 -8.52 19.63 -7.74
CA GLU A 115 -7.99 19.48 -9.10
C GLU A 115 -6.50 19.83 -9.16
N MET A 116 -5.67 18.85 -9.54
CA MET A 116 -4.21 18.98 -9.48
C MET A 116 -3.62 20.02 -10.44
N ARG A 117 -4.27 20.29 -11.58
CA ARG A 117 -3.77 21.25 -12.57
C ARG A 117 -4.04 22.70 -12.17
N THR A 118 -5.22 22.96 -11.62
CA THR A 118 -5.70 24.32 -11.33
C THR A 118 -5.54 24.70 -9.86
N GLY A 119 -5.35 23.72 -8.97
CA GLY A 119 -5.35 23.90 -7.52
C GLY A 119 -6.73 24.21 -6.94
N GLN A 120 -7.80 24.09 -7.72
CA GLN A 120 -9.16 24.40 -7.28
C GLN A 120 -9.74 23.25 -6.46
N LEU A 121 -10.29 23.57 -5.29
CA LEU A 121 -11.05 22.63 -4.46
C LEU A 121 -12.52 22.70 -4.85
N LEU A 122 -13.05 21.57 -5.33
CA LEU A 122 -14.43 21.41 -5.78
C LEU A 122 -15.24 20.72 -4.68
N LEU A 123 -16.37 21.33 -4.31
CA LEU A 123 -17.39 20.72 -3.45
C LEU A 123 -18.54 20.19 -4.32
N LEU A 124 -18.71 18.87 -4.35
CA LEU A 124 -19.75 18.19 -5.11
C LEU A 124 -21.14 18.44 -4.50
N ARG A 125 -22.15 18.68 -5.35
CA ARG A 125 -23.50 19.03 -4.87
C ARG A 125 -24.24 17.84 -4.26
N ASP A 126 -24.00 16.65 -4.78
CA ASP A 126 -24.55 15.40 -4.28
C ASP A 126 -23.80 14.83 -3.06
N ARG A 127 -22.88 15.61 -2.49
CA ARG A 127 -22.05 15.20 -1.34
C ARG A 127 -21.24 13.91 -1.59
N GLY A 128 -20.88 13.65 -2.85
CA GLY A 128 -20.05 12.50 -3.22
C GLY A 128 -20.81 11.20 -3.49
N GLU A 129 -22.15 11.22 -3.47
CA GLU A 129 -22.96 10.02 -3.71
C GLU A 129 -22.66 9.37 -5.07
N CYS A 130 -22.37 10.16 -6.12
CA CYS A 130 -21.97 9.66 -7.44
C CYS A 130 -20.68 8.82 -7.44
N LEU A 131 -19.84 8.93 -6.41
CA LEU A 131 -18.56 8.23 -6.28
C LEU A 131 -18.58 7.13 -5.21
N LYS A 132 -19.62 7.10 -4.37
CA LYS A 132 -19.71 6.21 -3.19
C LYS A 132 -19.48 4.74 -3.52
N LYS A 133 -20.20 4.19 -4.50
CA LYS A 133 -20.04 2.78 -4.90
C LYS A 133 -18.60 2.48 -5.35
N ALA A 134 -18.00 3.37 -6.14
CA ALA A 134 -16.62 3.19 -6.61
C ALA A 134 -15.60 3.29 -5.47
N LEU A 135 -15.84 4.18 -4.50
CA LEU A 135 -15.04 4.31 -3.28
C LEU A 135 -15.13 3.06 -2.40
N GLU A 136 -16.34 2.52 -2.20
CA GLU A 136 -16.55 1.27 -1.46
C GLU A 136 -15.89 0.07 -2.15
N GLU A 137 -15.98 -0.01 -3.49
CA GLU A 137 -15.29 -1.04 -4.28
C GLU A 137 -13.76 -0.90 -4.21
N LEU A 138 -13.25 0.33 -4.16
CA LEU A 138 -11.82 0.58 -4.01
C LEU A 138 -11.35 0.21 -2.60
N GLU A 139 -12.11 0.58 -1.56
CA GLU A 139 -11.81 0.23 -0.17
C GLU A 139 -11.82 -1.28 0.05
N LYS A 140 -12.73 -2.03 -0.60
CA LYS A 140 -12.71 -3.50 -0.58
C LYS A 140 -11.43 -4.09 -1.19
N LYS A 141 -10.75 -3.35 -2.07
CA LYS A 141 -9.45 -3.73 -2.65
C LYS A 141 -8.26 -3.26 -1.80
N ASN A 142 -8.49 -2.53 -0.71
CA ASN A 142 -7.43 -2.11 0.20
C ASN A 142 -6.90 -3.33 0.96
N PRO A 143 -5.65 -3.76 0.72
CA PRO A 143 -5.11 -4.92 1.41
C PRO A 143 -4.75 -4.60 2.87
N TYR A 144 -4.57 -3.32 3.22
CA TYR A 144 -4.02 -2.90 4.50
C TYR A 144 -5.07 -2.80 5.62
N GLY A 145 -4.59 -2.79 6.86
CA GLY A 145 -5.39 -2.60 8.07
C GLY A 145 -5.09 -1.29 8.79
N GLU A 146 -5.98 -0.93 9.72
CA GLU A 146 -5.84 0.22 10.61
C GLU A 146 -4.56 0.11 11.46
N PHE A 147 -3.77 1.19 11.52
CA PHE A 147 -2.48 1.22 12.21
C PHE A 147 -2.61 1.60 13.70
N LEU A 148 -3.28 0.75 14.47
CA LEU A 148 -3.57 1.00 15.88
C LEU A 148 -2.40 0.66 16.80
N SER A 149 -2.13 1.53 17.77
CA SER A 149 -1.22 1.23 18.89
C SER A 149 -1.76 0.06 19.73
N TRP A 150 -0.88 -0.60 20.48
CA TRP A 150 -1.26 -1.66 21.41
C TRP A 150 -2.36 -1.21 22.37
N VAL A 151 -2.26 0.02 22.90
CA VAL A 151 -3.24 0.60 23.84
C VAL A 151 -4.63 0.75 23.20
N GLU A 152 -4.69 1.03 21.90
CA GLU A 152 -5.95 1.13 21.16
C GLU A 152 -6.47 -0.25 20.76
N ALA A 153 -5.60 -1.12 20.25
CA ALA A 153 -5.94 -2.48 19.85
C ALA A 153 -6.46 -3.30 21.04
N ASP A 154 -5.87 -3.15 22.23
CA ASP A 154 -6.28 -3.83 23.47
C ASP A 154 -7.72 -3.50 23.89
N LYS A 155 -8.18 -2.27 23.61
CA LYS A 155 -9.56 -1.84 23.89
C LYS A 155 -10.57 -2.45 22.92
N VAL A 156 -10.13 -2.80 21.71
CA VAL A 156 -10.96 -3.29 20.60
C VAL A 156 -11.02 -4.82 20.59
N PHE A 157 -9.85 -5.47 20.58
CA PHE A 157 -9.68 -6.92 20.60
C PHE A 157 -9.41 -7.39 22.03
N ARG A 158 -10.45 -7.40 22.87
CA ARG A 158 -10.38 -7.72 24.30
C ARG A 158 -10.17 -9.21 24.53
N LYS A 159 -9.81 -9.58 25.77
CA LYS A 159 -9.74 -10.98 26.18
C LYS A 159 -11.07 -11.69 25.89
N PHE A 160 -10.96 -12.93 25.42
CA PHE A 160 -12.04 -13.81 24.98
C PHE A 160 -12.77 -13.40 23.69
N ASP A 161 -12.47 -12.23 23.12
CA ASP A 161 -12.92 -11.91 21.77
C ASP A 161 -12.33 -12.93 20.78
N GLN A 162 -13.12 -13.25 19.77
CA GLN A 162 -12.69 -14.01 18.60
C GLN A 162 -12.34 -13.06 17.46
N ALA A 163 -11.35 -13.44 16.67
CA ALA A 163 -10.94 -12.70 15.49
C ALA A 163 -10.60 -13.65 14.35
N ARG A 164 -10.77 -13.18 13.11
CA ARG A 164 -10.19 -13.82 11.94
C ARG A 164 -8.82 -13.19 11.67
N ILE A 165 -7.81 -14.03 11.50
CA ILE A 165 -6.47 -13.62 11.14
C ILE A 165 -6.27 -13.95 9.67
N THR A 166 -5.86 -12.97 8.87
CA THR A 166 -5.54 -13.15 7.46
C THR A 166 -4.07 -12.83 7.24
N ASP A 167 -3.32 -13.81 6.71
CA ASP A 167 -1.90 -13.65 6.38
C ASP A 167 -1.71 -12.80 5.13
N PHE A 168 -0.82 -11.81 5.19
CA PHE A 168 -0.72 -10.79 4.14
C PHE A 168 -0.11 -11.34 2.85
N GLU A 169 0.80 -12.32 2.94
CA GLU A 169 1.48 -12.87 1.77
C GLU A 169 0.71 -14.02 1.12
N THR A 170 0.10 -14.91 1.91
CA THR A 170 -0.62 -16.09 1.38
C THR A 170 -2.11 -15.83 1.14
N GLY A 171 -2.71 -14.84 1.81
CA GLY A 171 -4.14 -14.59 1.81
C GLY A 171 -4.96 -15.66 2.56
N MET A 172 -4.31 -16.67 3.15
CA MET A 172 -4.98 -17.67 3.97
C MET A 172 -5.47 -17.05 5.27
N SER A 173 -6.60 -17.53 5.77
CA SER A 173 -7.19 -17.02 7.00
C SER A 173 -7.67 -18.12 7.93
N PHE A 174 -7.60 -17.86 9.22
CA PHE A 174 -7.98 -18.79 10.29
C PHE A 174 -8.54 -18.02 11.48
N MET A 175 -9.32 -18.68 12.32
CA MET A 175 -9.97 -18.10 13.49
C MET A 175 -9.12 -18.29 14.75
N VAL A 176 -9.12 -17.27 15.60
CA VAL A 176 -8.45 -17.29 16.90
C VAL A 176 -9.36 -16.74 17.99
N GLN A 177 -9.04 -17.07 19.24
CA GLN A 177 -9.51 -16.34 20.42
C GLN A 177 -8.34 -15.71 21.14
N ARG A 178 -8.50 -14.44 21.56
CA ARG A 178 -7.57 -13.84 22.51
C ARG A 178 -7.77 -14.43 23.89
N ARG A 179 -6.68 -14.88 24.51
CA ARG A 179 -6.71 -15.49 25.84
C ARG A 179 -6.12 -14.56 26.88
N GLU A 180 -4.95 -14.01 26.60
CA GLU A 180 -4.19 -13.21 27.54
C GLU A 180 -3.44 -12.08 26.80
N GLY A 181 -2.43 -11.51 27.45
CA GLY A 181 -1.50 -10.58 26.85
C GLY A 181 -1.39 -9.24 27.59
N ARG A 182 -0.15 -8.85 27.89
CA ARG A 182 0.19 -7.59 28.59
C ARG A 182 0.73 -6.51 27.66
N PHE A 183 1.61 -6.89 26.74
CA PHE A 183 2.31 -5.97 25.83
C PHE A 183 1.96 -6.21 24.34
N HIS A 184 1.17 -7.24 24.09
CA HIS A 184 0.67 -7.75 22.83
C HIS A 184 -0.45 -8.75 23.16
N ALA A 185 -1.17 -9.27 22.17
CA ALA A 185 -2.23 -10.25 22.39
C ALA A 185 -1.67 -11.68 22.36
N ASP A 186 -1.98 -12.45 23.40
CA ASP A 186 -1.72 -13.89 23.45
C ASP A 186 -2.99 -14.61 22.98
N VAL A 187 -2.90 -15.34 21.87
CA VAL A 187 -4.07 -15.92 21.19
C VAL A 187 -3.87 -17.41 20.89
N GLN A 188 -4.98 -18.12 20.71
CA GLN A 188 -5.00 -19.53 20.32
C GLN A 188 -5.89 -19.72 19.10
N PRO A 189 -5.51 -20.58 18.13
CA PRO A 189 -6.45 -21.05 17.11
C PRO A 189 -7.69 -21.67 17.75
N LEU A 190 -8.87 -21.45 17.17
CA LEU A 190 -10.12 -21.97 17.75
C LEU A 190 -10.27 -23.48 17.55
N THR A 191 -9.84 -24.01 16.42
CA THR A 191 -10.05 -25.40 15.99
C THR A 191 -8.75 -26.04 15.47
N ALA A 192 -8.76 -27.37 15.30
CA ALA A 192 -7.64 -28.10 14.68
C ALA A 192 -7.43 -27.68 13.23
N GLU A 193 -8.51 -27.37 12.51
CA GLU A 193 -8.48 -26.84 11.16
C GLU A 193 -7.78 -25.46 11.11
N ASP A 194 -8.09 -24.56 12.06
CA ASP A 194 -7.42 -23.26 12.16
C ASP A 194 -5.92 -23.41 12.38
N SER A 195 -5.53 -24.36 13.24
CA SER A 195 -4.12 -24.71 13.48
C SER A 195 -3.46 -25.28 12.24
N ALA A 196 -4.14 -26.14 11.47
CA ALA A 196 -3.62 -26.68 10.22
C ALA A 196 -3.40 -25.60 9.16
N VAL A 197 -4.32 -24.63 9.04
CA VAL A 197 -4.18 -23.46 8.18
C VAL A 197 -2.98 -22.63 8.61
N MET A 198 -2.86 -22.31 9.89
CA MET A 198 -1.73 -21.56 10.44
C MET A 198 -0.40 -22.27 10.19
N LYS A 199 -0.34 -23.60 10.37
CA LYS A 199 0.86 -24.40 10.09
C LYS A 199 1.22 -24.38 8.61
N THR A 200 0.22 -24.39 7.72
CA THR A 200 0.41 -24.27 6.27
C THR A 200 1.01 -22.91 5.90
N ILE A 201 0.54 -21.82 6.50
CA ILE A 201 1.11 -20.46 6.33
C ILE A 201 2.61 -20.44 6.66
N TYR A 202 3.03 -21.23 7.65
CA TYR A 202 4.44 -21.37 8.04
C TYR A 202 5.20 -22.50 7.32
N GLY A 203 4.64 -23.04 6.23
CA GLY A 203 5.30 -24.06 5.41
C GLY A 203 5.36 -25.44 6.08
N GLY A 204 4.32 -25.81 6.82
CA GLY A 204 4.17 -27.12 7.45
C GLY A 204 4.87 -27.27 8.82
N ARG A 205 5.45 -26.21 9.36
CA ARG A 205 6.18 -26.22 10.64
C ARG A 205 5.93 -24.96 11.47
N TRP A 206 6.00 -25.08 12.79
CA TRP A 206 5.92 -23.93 13.68
C TRP A 206 7.20 -23.08 13.61
N SER A 207 7.06 -21.76 13.75
CA SER A 207 8.18 -20.85 13.52
C SER A 207 8.04 -19.54 14.28
N TRP A 208 9.15 -19.00 14.76
CA TRP A 208 9.23 -17.65 15.33
C TRP A 208 9.29 -16.56 14.27
N LYS A 209 9.30 -16.87 12.97
CA LYS A 209 9.33 -15.85 11.92
C LYS A 209 8.09 -14.96 12.00
N ARG A 210 8.32 -13.65 11.88
CA ARG A 210 7.27 -12.65 11.94
C ARG A 210 6.62 -12.54 10.56
N ARG A 211 5.29 -12.53 10.56
CA ARG A 211 4.49 -12.36 9.35
C ARG A 211 3.57 -11.16 9.52
N ALA A 212 3.33 -10.43 8.43
CA ALA A 212 2.35 -9.37 8.39
C ALA A 212 0.95 -9.99 8.33
N VAL A 213 0.02 -9.51 9.15
CA VAL A 213 -1.34 -10.04 9.18
C VAL A 213 -2.38 -8.94 9.36
N ILE A 214 -3.60 -9.24 8.94
CA ILE A 214 -4.78 -8.44 9.24
C ILE A 214 -5.60 -9.16 10.30
N VAL A 215 -5.91 -8.46 11.38
CA VAL A 215 -6.81 -8.94 12.45
C VAL A 215 -8.18 -8.36 12.20
N GLU A 216 -9.15 -9.22 11.89
CA GLU A 216 -10.52 -8.84 11.65
C GLU A 216 -11.37 -9.14 12.88
N VAL A 217 -11.79 -8.10 13.59
CA VAL A 217 -12.51 -8.19 14.85
C VAL A 217 -13.56 -7.07 14.93
N LYS A 218 -14.80 -7.42 15.28
CA LYS A 218 -15.91 -6.45 15.44
C LYS A 218 -16.09 -5.51 14.23
N GLY A 219 -15.95 -6.06 13.02
CA GLY A 219 -16.09 -5.30 11.77
C GLY A 219 -14.90 -4.40 11.41
N ARG A 220 -13.83 -4.40 12.21
CA ARG A 220 -12.60 -3.64 11.97
C ARG A 220 -11.51 -4.54 11.42
N ARG A 221 -10.64 -3.98 10.58
CA ARG A 221 -9.47 -4.65 9.99
C ARG A 221 -8.22 -3.96 10.52
N ILE A 222 -7.49 -4.59 11.43
CA ILE A 222 -6.36 -3.97 12.12
C ILE A 222 -5.06 -4.56 11.59
N ALA A 223 -4.09 -3.71 11.24
CA ALA A 223 -2.76 -4.14 10.83
C ALA A 223 -1.97 -4.66 12.03
N ALA A 224 -1.37 -5.84 11.90
CA ALA A 224 -0.62 -6.49 12.96
C ALA A 224 0.52 -7.36 12.41
N SER A 225 1.26 -7.97 13.34
CA SER A 225 2.27 -8.97 13.08
C SER A 225 2.06 -10.17 13.97
N MET A 226 2.13 -11.39 13.42
CA MET A 226 2.10 -12.62 14.22
C MET A 226 3.44 -13.37 14.15
N ASN A 227 3.70 -14.19 15.18
CA ASN A 227 4.58 -15.34 15.06
C ASN A 227 3.77 -16.64 15.00
N GLY A 228 4.42 -17.76 14.70
CA GLY A 228 3.79 -19.05 14.48
C GLY A 228 4.16 -20.13 15.49
N MET A 229 4.91 -19.80 16.54
CA MET A 229 5.44 -20.80 17.46
C MET A 229 4.49 -20.94 18.66
N PRO A 230 3.94 -22.14 18.93
CA PRO A 230 3.26 -22.39 20.20
C PRO A 230 4.22 -22.21 21.37
N HIS A 231 3.82 -21.43 22.37
CA HIS A 231 4.57 -21.25 23.61
C HIS A 231 3.65 -20.90 24.79
N GLY A 232 4.20 -20.98 26.00
CA GLY A 232 3.43 -20.78 27.22
C GLY A 232 2.30 -21.81 27.38
N ALA A 233 1.28 -21.46 28.17
CA ALA A 233 0.14 -22.33 28.40
C ALA A 233 -0.95 -22.14 27.33
N GLY A 234 -1.63 -23.24 27.00
CA GLY A 234 -2.84 -23.31 26.19
C GLY A 234 -4.08 -23.54 27.06
N ALA A 235 -5.26 -23.23 26.55
CA ALA A 235 -6.53 -23.37 27.29
C ALA A 235 -7.72 -23.75 26.41
N ILE A 236 -7.53 -23.85 25.10
CA ILE A 236 -8.51 -24.41 24.16
C ILE A 236 -8.09 -25.85 23.91
N GLU A 237 -8.95 -26.80 24.25
CA GLU A 237 -8.72 -28.22 24.01
C GLU A 237 -9.13 -28.61 22.58
N GLY A 238 -8.49 -29.65 22.02
CA GLY A 238 -8.87 -30.21 20.72
C GLY A 238 -8.54 -29.34 19.50
N ASN A 239 -7.74 -28.28 19.66
CA ASN A 239 -7.32 -27.41 18.56
C ASN A 239 -5.95 -27.79 17.96
N ASP A 240 -5.32 -28.88 18.40
CA ASP A 240 -3.98 -29.31 17.96
C ASP A 240 -2.89 -28.22 18.06
N PHE A 241 -3.01 -27.30 19.02
CA PHE A 241 -2.07 -26.21 19.24
C PHE A 241 -1.64 -26.12 20.72
N ASN A 242 -0.43 -26.59 21.01
CA ASN A 242 0.06 -26.68 22.39
C ASN A 242 0.66 -25.34 22.87
N GLY A 243 -0.19 -24.44 23.38
CA GLY A 243 0.23 -23.16 23.95
C GLY A 243 -0.63 -22.01 23.41
N HIS A 244 -0.03 -20.84 23.29
CA HIS A 244 -0.55 -19.69 22.54
C HIS A 244 0.53 -19.15 21.59
N PHE A 245 0.14 -18.19 20.75
CA PHE A 245 1.09 -17.40 19.95
C PHE A 245 0.79 -15.92 20.09
N CYS A 246 1.75 -15.07 19.69
CA CYS A 246 1.64 -13.62 19.88
C CYS A 246 1.14 -12.94 18.60
N ILE A 247 0.21 -12.00 18.78
CA ILE A 247 -0.12 -10.98 17.79
C ILE A 247 0.29 -9.61 18.33
N HIS A 248 1.19 -8.94 17.60
CA HIS A 248 1.73 -7.63 17.89
C HIS A 248 1.07 -6.57 17.01
N PHE A 249 0.71 -5.44 17.63
CA PHE A 249 0.23 -4.24 16.97
C PHE A 249 1.30 -3.14 17.03
N LYS A 250 0.99 -1.91 16.58
CA LYS A 250 1.92 -0.78 16.70
C LYS A 250 2.29 -0.58 18.17
N ASP A 251 3.55 -0.25 18.44
CA ASP A 251 4.09 -0.05 19.80
C ASP A 251 4.02 -1.27 20.75
N SER A 252 3.60 -2.45 20.25
CA SER A 252 3.67 -3.69 21.03
C SER A 252 5.11 -4.07 21.35
N ARG A 253 5.29 -4.76 22.47
CA ARG A 253 6.60 -5.24 22.96
C ARG A 253 6.57 -6.74 23.15
N LEU A 254 7.73 -7.38 23.14
CA LEU A 254 7.88 -8.79 23.52
C LEU A 254 7.49 -9.00 24.99
N HIS A 255 7.36 -10.26 25.43
CA HIS A 255 7.15 -10.58 26.86
C HIS A 255 8.23 -9.97 27.76
N SER A 256 9.47 -9.84 27.26
CA SER A 256 10.58 -9.18 27.95
C SER A 256 10.43 -7.65 28.10
N GLY A 257 9.40 -7.05 27.51
CA GLY A 257 9.19 -5.60 27.49
C GLY A 257 10.04 -4.86 26.45
N LYS A 258 10.86 -5.58 25.66
CA LYS A 258 11.67 -4.99 24.57
C LYS A 258 10.84 -4.78 23.30
N VAL A 259 11.10 -3.67 22.60
CA VAL A 259 10.61 -3.46 21.23
C VAL A 259 11.34 -4.42 20.29
N ASN A 260 10.64 -4.96 19.30
CA ASN A 260 11.21 -5.88 18.32
C ASN A 260 10.99 -5.34 16.89
N LEU A 261 12.08 -5.06 16.18
CA LEU A 261 12.04 -4.47 14.84
C LEU A 261 11.28 -5.36 13.84
N ALA A 262 11.44 -6.69 13.91
CA ALA A 262 10.74 -7.60 13.00
C ALA A 262 9.22 -7.51 13.14
N HIS A 263 8.69 -7.48 14.37
CA HIS A 263 7.25 -7.26 14.59
C HIS A 263 6.81 -5.87 14.11
N GLN A 264 7.57 -4.81 14.44
CA GLN A 264 7.23 -3.45 13.99
C GLN A 264 7.18 -3.37 12.46
N LEU A 265 8.18 -3.92 11.78
CA LEU A 265 8.28 -3.92 10.33
C LEU A 265 7.09 -4.63 9.67
N MET A 266 6.68 -5.80 10.19
CA MET A 266 5.52 -6.54 9.68
C MET A 266 4.20 -5.81 9.93
N THR A 267 4.06 -5.12 11.07
CA THR A 267 2.90 -4.25 11.33
C THR A 267 2.89 -3.06 10.36
N TRP A 268 4.05 -2.44 10.07
CA TRP A 268 4.15 -1.36 9.09
C TRP A 268 3.78 -1.83 7.69
N LYS A 269 4.20 -3.04 7.30
CA LYS A 269 3.82 -3.67 6.04
C LYS A 269 2.31 -3.87 5.97
N ALA A 270 1.71 -4.49 6.98
CA ALA A 270 0.26 -4.71 7.05
C ALA A 270 -0.55 -3.40 7.04
N ALA A 271 0.06 -2.29 7.47
CA ALA A 271 -0.55 -0.96 7.46
C ALA A 271 -0.28 -0.13 6.19
N GLY A 272 0.57 -0.62 5.27
CA GLY A 272 1.00 0.17 4.10
C GLY A 272 1.88 1.38 4.46
N LYS A 273 2.57 1.34 5.61
CA LYS A 273 3.30 2.48 6.19
C LYS A 273 4.82 2.35 6.20
N VAL A 274 5.38 1.32 5.57
CA VAL A 274 6.84 1.06 5.58
C VAL A 274 7.65 2.31 5.18
N GLU A 275 7.31 2.98 4.07
CA GLU A 275 8.06 4.14 3.62
C GLU A 275 7.93 5.36 4.56
N GLU A 276 6.76 5.57 5.15
CA GLU A 276 6.51 6.61 6.16
C GLU A 276 7.34 6.34 7.42
N MET A 277 7.36 5.09 7.89
CA MET A 277 8.02 4.72 9.14
C MET A 277 9.55 4.78 9.07
N VAL A 278 10.11 4.60 7.89
CA VAL A 278 11.57 4.69 7.64
C VAL A 278 12.00 6.03 7.05
N GLN A 279 11.07 6.98 6.92
CA GLN A 279 11.40 8.32 6.44
C GLN A 279 12.39 8.99 7.39
N GLY A 280 13.51 9.49 6.85
CA GLY A 280 14.57 10.12 7.63
C GLY A 280 15.48 9.16 8.40
N TYR A 281 15.31 7.84 8.24
CA TYR A 281 16.24 6.88 8.82
C TYR A 281 17.65 7.07 8.27
N GLY A 282 18.64 6.98 9.16
CA GLY A 282 20.05 6.91 8.78
C GLY A 282 20.41 5.55 8.13
N PRO A 283 21.60 5.45 7.56
CA PRO A 283 22.02 4.26 6.81
C PRO A 283 22.05 2.99 7.65
N GLU A 284 22.44 3.09 8.93
CA GLU A 284 22.43 1.96 9.87
C GLU A 284 21.02 1.39 10.09
N ASN A 285 20.03 2.26 10.27
CA ASN A 285 18.65 1.80 10.44
C ASN A 285 18.09 1.20 9.13
N ILE A 286 18.50 1.72 7.96
CA ILE A 286 18.08 1.17 6.67
C ILE A 286 18.64 -0.24 6.43
N ILE A 287 19.92 -0.48 6.70
CA ILE A 287 20.49 -1.83 6.58
C ILE A 287 19.84 -2.79 7.59
N ASN A 288 19.59 -2.35 8.83
CA ASN A 288 18.86 -3.15 9.82
C ASN A 288 17.45 -3.53 9.33
N VAL A 289 16.69 -2.59 8.76
CA VAL A 289 15.36 -2.87 8.20
C VAL A 289 15.42 -3.86 7.04
N MET A 290 16.34 -3.64 6.09
CA MET A 290 16.52 -4.51 4.93
C MET A 290 16.85 -5.95 5.34
N LEU A 291 17.85 -6.12 6.21
CA LEU A 291 18.30 -7.43 6.66
C LEU A 291 17.26 -8.12 7.56
N THR A 292 16.54 -7.35 8.39
CA THR A 292 15.42 -7.88 9.18
C THR A 292 14.33 -8.44 8.27
N ALA A 293 13.96 -7.74 7.18
CA ALA A 293 12.99 -8.25 6.21
C ALA A 293 13.46 -9.56 5.58
N ALA A 294 14.72 -9.63 5.16
CA ALA A 294 15.31 -10.84 4.58
C ALA A 294 15.31 -12.01 5.56
N GLU A 295 15.68 -11.79 6.83
CA GLU A 295 15.65 -12.81 7.88
C GLU A 295 14.23 -13.37 8.11
N GLN A 296 13.21 -12.49 8.07
CA GLN A 296 11.82 -12.92 8.16
C GLN A 296 11.32 -13.68 6.91
N GLY A 297 12.11 -13.71 5.83
CA GLY A 297 11.75 -14.36 4.57
C GLY A 297 10.97 -13.46 3.61
N ASP A 298 10.89 -12.16 3.88
CA ASP A 298 10.12 -11.20 3.10
C ASP A 298 11.01 -10.47 2.09
N MET A 299 11.38 -11.19 1.02
CA MET A 299 12.33 -10.70 0.02
C MET A 299 11.76 -9.54 -0.81
N ASP A 300 10.45 -9.54 -1.04
CA ASP A 300 9.76 -8.44 -1.70
C ASP A 300 9.86 -7.14 -0.88
N LEU A 301 9.79 -7.21 0.46
CA LEU A 301 10.03 -6.07 1.34
C LEU A 301 11.52 -5.70 1.39
N ALA A 302 12.42 -6.66 1.53
CA ALA A 302 13.87 -6.43 1.58
C ALA A 302 14.36 -5.71 0.31
N ALA A 303 13.92 -6.14 -0.87
CA ALA A 303 14.28 -5.57 -2.16
C ALA A 303 13.93 -4.08 -2.26
N ARG A 304 12.89 -3.59 -1.57
CA ARG A 304 12.53 -2.16 -1.56
C ARG A 304 13.64 -1.28 -0.99
N PHE A 305 14.53 -1.83 -0.18
CA PHE A 305 15.63 -1.10 0.46
C PHE A 305 16.95 -1.24 -0.29
N VAL A 306 16.95 -1.93 -1.43
CA VAL A 306 18.13 -2.11 -2.28
C VAL A 306 18.05 -1.16 -3.48
N ARG A 307 19.19 -0.57 -3.85
CA ARG A 307 19.37 0.20 -5.07
C ARG A 307 20.07 -0.69 -6.10
N PRO A 308 19.43 -0.98 -7.25
CA PRO A 308 20.08 -1.70 -8.34
C PRO A 308 21.32 -0.96 -8.86
N ALA A 309 22.34 -1.73 -9.25
CA ALA A 309 23.48 -1.23 -9.99
C ALA A 309 23.06 -0.73 -11.38
N LYS A 310 23.93 0.06 -12.02
CA LYS A 310 23.65 0.57 -13.37
C LYS A 310 23.47 -0.59 -14.34
N GLY A 311 22.34 -0.63 -15.04
CA GLY A 311 22.00 -1.70 -15.97
C GLY A 311 21.18 -2.85 -15.37
N LEU A 312 20.99 -2.88 -14.05
CA LEU A 312 20.10 -3.83 -13.37
C LEU A 312 18.76 -3.19 -13.02
N GLY A 313 17.69 -3.97 -13.07
CA GLY A 313 16.38 -3.60 -12.56
C GLY A 313 16.12 -4.09 -11.14
N ASN A 314 15.00 -3.66 -10.56
CA ASN A 314 14.53 -4.14 -9.25
C ASN A 314 14.16 -5.63 -9.28
N ARG A 315 13.80 -6.17 -10.45
CA ARG A 315 13.39 -7.56 -10.61
C ARG A 315 14.57 -8.50 -10.41
N GLU A 316 15.70 -8.18 -11.02
CA GLU A 316 16.95 -8.94 -10.91
C GLU A 316 17.44 -8.97 -9.46
N VAL A 317 17.36 -7.83 -8.75
CA VAL A 317 17.64 -7.77 -7.31
C VAL A 317 16.73 -8.70 -6.51
N LEU A 318 15.43 -8.67 -6.79
CA LEU A 318 14.45 -9.52 -6.12
C LEU A 318 14.67 -11.00 -6.42
N ASP A 319 14.96 -11.36 -7.67
CA ASP A 319 15.22 -12.73 -8.09
C ASP A 319 16.47 -13.27 -7.38
N THR A 320 17.53 -12.46 -7.25
CA THR A 320 18.72 -12.78 -6.45
C THR A 320 18.37 -13.02 -4.98
N LEU A 321 17.60 -12.14 -4.35
CA LEU A 321 17.17 -12.32 -2.95
C LEU A 321 16.31 -13.59 -2.77
N LYS A 322 15.45 -13.92 -3.75
CA LYS A 322 14.58 -15.12 -3.73
C LYS A 322 15.33 -16.44 -3.85
N THR A 323 16.61 -16.42 -4.20
CA THR A 323 17.45 -17.63 -4.13
C THR A 323 17.67 -18.10 -2.69
N MET A 324 17.55 -17.20 -1.70
CA MET A 324 17.67 -17.53 -0.28
C MET A 324 16.42 -18.25 0.23
N LYS A 325 16.61 -19.46 0.75
CA LYS A 325 15.61 -20.23 1.49
C LYS A 325 15.50 -19.75 2.94
N TRP A 326 16.63 -19.42 3.55
CA TRP A 326 16.70 -18.82 4.88
C TRP A 326 17.92 -17.92 4.98
N PHE A 327 17.84 -16.93 5.88
CA PHE A 327 18.87 -15.94 6.14
C PHE A 327 18.79 -15.57 7.62
N THR A 328 19.92 -15.36 8.29
CA THR A 328 19.99 -14.93 9.69
C THR A 328 21.16 -13.98 9.89
N VAL A 329 20.96 -12.92 10.67
CA VAL A 329 22.03 -11.97 11.00
C VAL A 329 22.50 -12.20 12.43
N ALA A 330 23.81 -12.34 12.60
CA ALA A 330 24.44 -12.45 13.90
C ALA A 330 24.90 -11.07 14.43
N ASP A 331 25.42 -10.21 13.57
CA ASP A 331 25.94 -8.90 13.96
C ASP A 331 26.01 -7.91 12.79
N ILE A 332 25.91 -6.61 13.09
CA ILE A 332 26.09 -5.50 12.16
C ILE A 332 26.90 -4.43 12.88
N ARG A 333 28.05 -4.05 12.31
CA ARG A 333 28.93 -3.01 12.89
C ARG A 333 29.24 -1.93 11.85
N PRO A 334 29.32 -0.66 12.25
CA PRO A 334 29.85 0.37 11.36
C PRO A 334 31.28 0.02 10.95
N GLY A 335 31.56 0.02 9.65
CA GLY A 335 32.90 -0.15 9.12
C GLY A 335 33.72 1.14 9.22
N ASN A 336 35.05 0.99 9.08
CA ASN A 336 36.00 2.10 9.22
C ASN A 336 35.96 3.13 8.06
N HIS A 337 35.30 2.81 6.94
CA HIS A 337 35.30 3.64 5.73
C HIS A 337 33.94 4.30 5.48
N GLN A 338 33.92 5.62 5.26
CA GLN A 338 32.69 6.39 4.98
C GLN A 338 32.93 7.43 3.87
N PRO A 339 33.13 7.01 2.61
CA PRO A 339 33.47 7.93 1.53
C PRO A 339 32.21 8.65 1.04
N GLY A 340 32.18 9.99 1.14
CA GLY A 340 31.13 10.84 0.57
C GLY A 340 29.71 10.39 0.96
N ASP A 341 28.95 9.94 -0.04
CA ASP A 341 27.56 9.49 0.06
C ASP A 341 27.41 8.00 0.39
N ILE A 342 28.49 7.28 0.69
CA ILE A 342 28.47 5.85 1.05
C ILE A 342 28.80 5.68 2.55
N ARG A 343 28.10 4.75 3.20
CA ARG A 343 28.41 4.21 4.52
C ARG A 343 28.58 2.71 4.43
N VAL A 344 29.55 2.20 5.19
CA VAL A 344 29.97 0.81 5.12
C VAL A 344 29.67 0.13 6.44
N PHE A 345 29.20 -1.11 6.38
CA PHE A 345 28.89 -1.94 7.53
C PHE A 345 29.52 -3.32 7.38
N GLU A 346 30.16 -3.81 8.43
CA GLU A 346 30.59 -5.19 8.55
C GLU A 346 29.40 -6.00 9.06
N VAL A 347 29.00 -7.03 8.30
CA VAL A 347 27.82 -7.84 8.61
C VAL A 347 28.24 -9.29 8.76
N LYS A 348 27.91 -9.87 9.91
CA LYS A 348 28.06 -11.30 10.17
C LYS A 348 26.71 -12.00 10.06
N TYR A 349 26.61 -13.03 9.24
CA TYR A 349 25.35 -13.66 8.88
C TYR A 349 25.52 -15.12 8.47
N SER A 350 24.40 -15.79 8.25
CA SER A 350 24.35 -17.15 7.70
C SER A 350 23.14 -17.25 6.78
N TYR A 351 23.22 -18.09 5.76
CA TYR A 351 22.11 -18.29 4.84
C TYR A 351 22.11 -19.71 4.27
N GLY A 352 20.95 -20.12 3.78
CA GLY A 352 20.81 -21.31 2.96
C GLY A 352 20.05 -20.98 1.68
N LEU A 353 20.52 -21.55 0.58
CA LEU A 353 19.91 -21.39 -0.73
C LEU A 353 18.85 -22.45 -0.97
N THR A 354 17.92 -22.15 -1.88
CA THR A 354 16.88 -23.10 -2.30
C THR A 354 17.47 -24.37 -2.92
N GLY A 355 18.66 -24.29 -3.52
CA GLY A 355 19.41 -25.43 -4.05
C GLY A 355 20.07 -26.36 -3.01
N GLY A 356 19.94 -26.07 -1.71
CA GLY A 356 20.43 -26.93 -0.62
C GLY A 356 21.78 -26.53 -0.03
N GLU A 357 22.54 -25.67 -0.71
CA GLU A 357 23.78 -25.07 -0.20
C GLU A 357 23.50 -24.21 1.03
N GLN A 358 24.40 -24.25 2.01
CA GLN A 358 24.31 -23.48 3.25
C GLN A 358 25.67 -22.91 3.60
N VAL A 359 25.68 -21.62 3.94
CA VAL A 359 26.88 -20.89 4.35
C VAL A 359 26.65 -20.34 5.75
N LEU A 360 27.56 -20.68 6.67
CA LEU A 360 27.46 -20.33 8.08
C LEU A 360 28.53 -19.33 8.48
N ASN A 361 28.19 -18.43 9.40
CA ASN A 361 29.10 -17.47 10.03
C ASN A 361 29.93 -16.63 9.06
N ARG A 362 29.39 -16.32 7.88
CA ARG A 362 30.05 -15.46 6.90
C ARG A 362 30.09 -14.03 7.39
N GLU A 363 31.16 -13.34 7.03
CA GLU A 363 31.33 -11.92 7.26
C GLU A 363 31.55 -11.23 5.91
N THR A 364 30.87 -10.12 5.67
CA THR A 364 31.10 -9.31 4.47
C THR A 364 30.85 -7.84 4.75
N VAL A 365 31.31 -7.02 3.81
CA VAL A 365 31.13 -5.59 3.81
C VAL A 365 29.89 -5.22 3.00
N VAL A 366 28.96 -4.53 3.64
CA VAL A 366 27.73 -4.03 3.01
C VAL A 366 27.79 -2.51 2.89
N GLU A 367 27.59 -2.01 1.68
CA GLU A 367 27.57 -0.60 1.39
C GLU A 367 26.14 -0.08 1.30
N VAL A 368 25.89 1.01 2.01
CA VAL A 368 24.65 1.78 2.00
C VAL A 368 24.93 3.14 1.41
N ILE A 369 24.22 3.48 0.34
CA ILE A 369 24.46 4.70 -0.44
C ILE A 369 23.30 5.66 -0.34
N LYS A 370 23.63 6.95 -0.32
CA LYS A 370 22.67 8.03 -0.36
C LYS A 370 22.06 8.14 -1.76
N VAL A 371 20.75 8.30 -1.83
CA VAL A 371 19.98 8.48 -3.07
C VAL A 371 18.99 9.64 -2.95
N PRO A 372 18.64 10.31 -4.06
CA PRO A 372 17.52 11.24 -4.06
C PRO A 372 16.20 10.50 -3.75
N GLY A 373 15.35 11.11 -2.92
CA GLY A 373 14.01 10.58 -2.63
C GLY A 373 13.63 10.67 -1.14
N ARG A 374 12.45 10.14 -0.81
CA ARG A 374 11.90 10.16 0.57
C ARG A 374 12.64 9.24 1.53
N ILE A 375 13.22 8.15 1.01
CA ILE A 375 14.10 7.23 1.74
C ILE A 375 15.51 7.46 1.19
N PRO A 376 16.31 8.33 1.83
CA PRO A 376 17.53 8.84 1.23
C PRO A 376 18.69 7.85 1.28
N TRP A 377 18.53 6.66 1.86
CA TRP A 377 19.57 5.63 1.94
C TRP A 377 19.06 4.29 1.41
N LYS A 378 19.90 3.56 0.70
CA LYS A 378 19.61 2.23 0.13
C LYS A 378 20.86 1.34 0.20
N VAL A 379 20.67 0.06 0.44
CA VAL A 379 21.75 -0.95 0.31
C VAL A 379 22.09 -1.09 -1.17
N ARG A 380 23.38 -1.18 -1.51
CA ARG A 380 23.82 -1.42 -2.89
C ARG A 380 23.54 -2.86 -3.31
N SER A 381 23.02 -3.09 -4.52
CA SER A 381 22.80 -4.45 -5.02
C SER A 381 24.10 -5.23 -5.18
N GLU A 382 25.22 -4.54 -5.43
CA GLU A 382 26.55 -5.17 -5.47
C GLU A 382 26.93 -5.79 -4.12
N SER A 383 26.53 -5.17 -3.01
CA SER A 383 26.71 -5.77 -1.68
C SER A 383 25.81 -6.99 -1.47
N VAL A 384 24.60 -6.98 -2.02
CA VAL A 384 23.71 -8.16 -1.98
C VAL A 384 24.30 -9.32 -2.79
N ALA A 385 24.85 -9.03 -3.97
CA ALA A 385 25.57 -10.01 -4.78
C ALA A 385 26.77 -10.61 -4.03
N GLU A 386 27.59 -9.76 -3.41
CA GLU A 386 28.74 -10.21 -2.61
C GLU A 386 28.30 -11.05 -1.40
N MET A 387 27.17 -10.71 -0.77
CA MET A 387 26.63 -11.49 0.34
C MET A 387 26.31 -12.95 -0.07
N LEU A 388 25.87 -13.14 -1.31
CA LEU A 388 25.42 -14.44 -1.84
C LEU A 388 26.44 -15.11 -2.77
N LYS A 389 27.61 -14.52 -2.93
CA LYS A 389 28.69 -15.06 -3.77
C LYS A 389 29.22 -16.37 -3.19
N LYS A 390 29.38 -17.43 -4.00
CA LYS A 390 30.02 -18.66 -3.55
C LYS A 390 31.53 -18.48 -3.41
N GLU A 391 32.18 -19.27 -2.55
CA GLU A 391 33.61 -19.12 -2.24
C GLU A 391 34.52 -19.22 -3.50
N ASP A 392 34.07 -19.91 -4.58
CA ASP A 392 34.84 -20.11 -5.82
C ASP A 392 34.25 -19.45 -7.08
N GLU A 393 33.19 -18.62 -6.99
CA GLU A 393 32.56 -17.99 -8.16
C GLU A 393 32.76 -16.47 -8.18
N ASN A 394 32.91 -15.87 -9.37
CA ASN A 394 32.83 -14.42 -9.57
C ASN A 394 31.47 -13.88 -9.07
N PRO A 395 31.35 -12.60 -8.70
CA PRO A 395 30.11 -12.02 -8.19
C PRO A 395 28.92 -12.36 -9.10
N ILE A 396 27.83 -12.88 -8.51
CA ILE A 396 26.55 -13.06 -9.21
C ILE A 396 25.91 -11.68 -9.29
N LEU A 397 26.31 -10.90 -10.30
CA LEU A 397 25.63 -9.76 -10.95
C LEU A 397 26.65 -8.77 -11.53
#